data_AF-A0A0F3IEQ8-F1
#
_entry.id   AF-A0A0F3IEQ8-F1
#
_cell.length_a   1.000
_cell.length_b   1.000
_cell.length_c   1.000
_cell.angle_alpha   90.00
_cell.angle_beta   90.00
_cell.angle_gamma   90.00
#
_symmetry.space_group_name_H-M   'P 1'
#
loop_
_entity.id
_entity.type
_entity.pdbx_description
1 polymer ?
#
loop_
_entity_poly.entity_id
_entity_poly.type
_entity_poly.pdbx_seq_one_letter_code
_entity_poly.pdbx_strand_id
1 'polypeptide(L)'
;MLNANGSYSYAVDNNNAVVNTLKTGESLTEIYTYTLTDADGDTDTATLIITINGNTDGAPSIQAVDGNASATGETTVFEAGLTSVGDTSETNTGTIAISAADGIQSISIGGTTVSLAQLNNLGATPITINTGKGEITLIGYSSSSSVGGVSTSGIISYSYTLTAAQNTPGATESTDIVSLSIQDAGGSSNTGSLTIQIIDDIPTANNDTNSVTEDGVAINGNVYAAGSAGDVADRQGADSTATPITGISMVPTMAR
;
A
#
# COMPACT_ATOMS: atom_id res chain seq x y z
N MET A 1 41.15 15.63 12.31
CA MET A 1 42.46 16.22 11.97
C MET A 1 43.03 16.94 13.19
N LEU A 2 44.25 16.59 13.60
CA LEU A 2 45.01 17.28 14.65
C LEU A 2 46.17 18.06 13.99
N ASN A 3 46.32 19.33 14.33
CA ASN A 3 47.32 20.24 13.74
C ASN A 3 48.53 20.40 14.66
N ALA A 4 49.68 20.79 14.10
CA ALA A 4 50.92 21.00 14.85
C ALA A 4 50.83 22.11 15.92
N ASN A 5 49.88 23.05 15.79
CA ASN A 5 49.61 24.08 16.79
C ASN A 5 48.68 23.61 17.92
N GLY A 6 48.37 22.30 18.00
CA GLY A 6 47.50 21.69 19.00
C GLY A 6 45.99 21.82 18.72
N SER A 7 45.58 22.59 17.71
CA SER A 7 44.16 22.65 17.32
C SER A 7 43.71 21.35 16.65
N TYR A 8 42.48 20.91 16.92
CA TYR A 8 41.90 19.75 16.25
C TYR A 8 40.49 20.03 15.72
N SER A 9 40.12 19.27 14.70
CA SER A 9 38.75 19.17 14.19
C SER A 9 38.36 17.70 14.11
N TYR A 10 37.14 17.39 14.51
CA TYR A 10 36.57 16.06 14.42
C TYR A 10 35.21 16.18 13.73
N ALA A 11 34.94 15.28 12.80
CA ALA A 11 33.65 15.10 12.19
C ALA A 11 33.34 13.61 12.26
N VAL A 12 32.18 13.28 12.82
CA VAL A 12 31.68 11.91 12.85
C VAL A 12 31.41 11.45 11.40
N ASP A 13 31.77 10.20 11.09
CA ASP A 13 31.45 9.60 9.80
C ASP A 13 30.01 9.07 9.82
N ASN A 14 29.07 9.87 9.33
CA ASN A 14 27.66 9.48 9.24
C ASN A 14 27.41 8.34 8.24
N ASN A 15 28.41 7.91 7.45
CA ASN A 15 28.26 6.72 6.59
C ASN A 15 28.68 5.44 7.33
N ASN A 16 29.24 5.55 8.52
CA ASN A 16 29.65 4.39 9.31
C ASN A 16 28.42 3.72 9.94
N ALA A 17 28.09 2.51 9.45
CA ALA A 17 26.97 1.74 9.94
C ALA A 17 27.03 1.47 11.45
N VAL A 18 28.22 1.29 12.04
CA VAL A 18 28.36 1.06 13.49
C VAL A 18 27.96 2.31 14.27
N VAL A 19 28.37 3.49 13.81
CA VAL A 19 27.96 4.77 14.42
C VAL A 19 26.45 4.96 14.32
N ASN A 20 25.86 4.65 13.17
CA ASN A 20 24.42 4.80 12.94
C ASN A 20 23.56 3.80 13.74
N THR A 21 24.15 2.76 14.32
CA THR A 21 23.43 1.82 15.19
C THR A 21 23.44 2.21 16.68
N LEU A 22 24.26 3.18 17.09
CA LEU A 22 24.41 3.55 18.50
C LEU A 22 23.14 4.21 19.06
N LYS A 23 22.53 3.57 20.06
CA LYS A 23 21.37 4.09 20.79
C LYS A 23 21.76 4.98 21.97
N THR A 24 20.79 5.71 22.51
CA THR A 24 21.00 6.51 23.73
C THR A 24 21.54 5.64 24.86
N GLY A 25 22.72 5.99 25.37
CA GLY A 25 23.43 5.21 26.40
C GLY A 25 24.53 4.30 25.87
N GLU A 26 24.59 4.08 24.55
CA GLU A 26 25.71 3.43 23.88
C GLU A 26 26.76 4.46 23.45
N SER A 27 27.99 4.02 23.26
CA SER A 27 29.05 4.89 22.73
C SER A 27 30.12 4.11 21.99
N LEU A 28 30.77 4.79 21.05
CA LEU A 28 31.98 4.34 20.38
C LEU A 28 33.12 5.30 20.75
N THR A 29 34.26 4.75 21.13
CA THR A 29 35.43 5.55 21.50
C THR A 29 36.50 5.42 20.43
N GLU A 30 37.01 6.56 19.97
CA GLU A 30 38.19 6.66 19.12
C GLU A 30 39.35 7.26 19.90
N ILE A 31 40.55 6.68 19.75
CA ILE A 31 41.75 7.09 20.49
C ILE A 31 42.82 7.52 19.49
N TYR A 32 43.30 8.75 19.65
CA TYR A 32 44.34 9.36 18.82
C TYR A 32 45.57 9.64 19.67
N THR A 33 46.71 9.01 19.38
CA THR A 33 47.98 9.29 20.05
C THR A 33 48.67 10.48 19.39
N TYR A 34 49.18 11.42 20.19
CA TYR A 34 49.99 12.56 19.71
C TYR A 34 51.29 12.68 20.49
N THR A 35 52.27 13.30 19.85
CA THR A 35 53.60 13.58 20.42
C THR A 35 53.79 15.08 20.53
N LEU A 36 54.11 15.56 21.71
CA LEU A 36 54.60 16.92 21.94
C LEU A 36 56.12 16.89 21.81
N THR A 37 56.69 17.88 21.11
CA THR A 37 58.15 18.07 20.99
C THR A 37 58.49 19.50 21.41
N ASP A 38 59.47 19.68 22.27
CA ASP A 38 59.95 21.01 22.66
C ASP A 38 60.99 21.57 21.69
N ALA A 39 61.64 22.67 22.05
CA ALA A 39 62.52 23.42 21.14
C ALA A 39 63.89 22.76 20.95
N ASP A 40 64.35 21.95 21.89
CA ASP A 40 65.61 21.21 21.86
C ASP A 40 65.46 19.73 21.49
N GLY A 41 64.22 19.26 21.34
CA GLY A 41 63.89 18.01 20.66
C GLY A 41 63.45 16.87 21.58
N ASP A 42 63.25 17.14 22.86
CA ASP A 42 62.66 16.17 23.78
C ASP A 42 61.19 15.95 23.43
N THR A 43 60.72 14.71 23.61
CA THR A 43 59.36 14.32 23.21
C THR A 43 58.61 13.65 24.35
N ASP A 44 57.31 13.96 24.46
CA ASP A 44 56.37 13.23 25.31
C ASP A 44 55.11 12.85 24.52
N THR A 45 54.45 11.76 24.91
CA THR A 45 53.26 11.25 24.21
C THR A 45 52.02 11.28 25.09
N ALA A 46 50.90 11.70 24.51
CA ALA A 46 49.60 11.65 25.16
C ALA A 46 48.51 11.20 24.17
N THR A 47 47.29 11.01 24.66
CA THR A 47 46.15 10.59 23.83
C THR A 47 45.02 11.61 23.88
N LEU A 48 44.38 11.80 22.74
CA LEU A 48 43.08 12.45 22.59
C LEU A 48 42.03 11.33 22.44
N ILE A 49 41.07 11.30 23.35
CA ILE A 49 39.96 10.35 23.34
C ILE A 49 38.71 11.08 22.84
N ILE A 50 38.12 10.61 21.75
CA ILE A 50 36.85 11.10 21.23
C ILE A 50 35.80 10.04 21.54
N THR A 51 34.80 10.39 22.35
CA THR A 51 33.64 9.54 22.62
C THR A 51 32.46 9.99 21.77
N ILE A 52 32.02 9.12 20.87
CA ILE A 52 30.81 9.27 20.07
C ILE A 52 29.67 8.68 20.89
N ASN A 53 28.79 9.53 21.41
CA ASN A 53 27.62 9.08 22.14
C ASN A 53 26.48 8.78 21.16
N GLY A 54 25.84 7.63 21.32
CA GLY A 54 24.67 7.26 20.56
C GLY A 54 23.46 8.13 20.87
N ASN A 55 22.57 8.21 19.90
CA ASN A 55 21.27 8.84 20.03
C ASN A 55 20.22 7.84 19.53
N THR A 56 19.22 7.55 20.35
CA THR A 56 18.06 6.77 19.86
C THR A 56 17.26 7.64 18.91
N ASP A 57 17.29 7.28 17.64
CA ASP A 57 16.49 7.94 16.62
C ASP A 57 14.99 7.64 16.76
N GLY A 58 14.16 8.47 16.13
CA GLY A 58 12.70 8.33 16.17
C GLY A 58 12.23 7.00 15.59
N ALA A 59 11.09 6.51 16.08
CA ALA A 59 10.47 5.28 15.57
C ALA A 59 10.21 5.39 14.05
N PRO A 60 10.29 4.26 13.31
CA PRO A 60 9.98 4.28 11.90
C PRO A 60 8.49 4.58 11.68
N SER A 61 8.13 4.98 10.47
CA SER A 61 6.78 5.31 10.04
C SER A 61 6.45 4.56 8.75
N ILE A 62 5.20 4.11 8.66
CA ILE A 62 4.60 3.55 7.46
C ILE A 62 3.16 4.01 7.39
N GLN A 63 2.82 4.72 6.33
CA GLN A 63 1.50 5.34 6.18
C GLN A 63 1.03 5.24 4.74
N ALA A 64 -0.12 4.61 4.52
CA ALA A 64 -0.81 4.71 3.25
C ALA A 64 -1.24 6.16 3.00
N VAL A 65 -1.00 6.65 1.79
CA VAL A 65 -1.37 8.01 1.40
C VAL A 65 -2.79 7.95 0.84
N ASP A 66 -3.68 8.74 1.43
CA ASP A 66 -5.04 8.93 0.93
C ASP A 66 -5.01 9.54 -0.48
N GLY A 67 -5.54 8.78 -1.45
CA GLY A 67 -5.73 9.17 -2.84
C GLY A 67 -7.20 9.27 -3.28
N ASN A 68 -8.17 9.06 -2.36
CA ASN A 68 -9.61 9.13 -2.64
C ASN A 68 -10.33 10.23 -1.82
N ALA A 69 -9.56 11.16 -1.26
CA ALA A 69 -9.95 12.46 -0.72
C ALA A 69 -10.69 12.42 0.63
N SER A 70 -11.98 12.10 0.63
CA SER A 70 -12.77 12.03 1.89
C SER A 70 -13.71 10.84 1.88
N ALA A 71 -13.50 9.93 0.93
CA ALA A 71 -14.14 8.64 0.92
C ALA A 71 -13.56 7.75 2.03
N THR A 72 -14.17 6.58 2.23
CA THR A 72 -13.66 5.60 3.20
C THR A 72 -12.26 5.11 2.74
N GLY A 73 -11.33 4.97 3.68
CA GLY A 73 -9.99 4.45 3.41
C GLY A 73 -9.11 5.39 2.58
N GLU A 74 -8.10 4.83 1.91
CA GLU A 74 -7.11 5.60 1.15
C GLU A 74 -7.23 5.43 -0.37
N THR A 75 -7.97 4.42 -0.84
CA THR A 75 -8.23 4.21 -2.27
C THR A 75 -9.60 3.56 -2.48
N THR A 76 -10.21 3.83 -3.64
CA THR A 76 -11.55 3.33 -4.00
C THR A 76 -11.47 2.49 -5.26
N VAL A 77 -12.16 1.36 -5.26
CA VAL A 77 -12.47 0.53 -6.43
C VAL A 77 -13.96 0.21 -6.49
N PHE A 78 -14.42 -0.29 -7.63
CA PHE A 78 -15.84 -0.57 -7.88
C PHE A 78 -16.01 -2.02 -8.30
N GLU A 79 -17.03 -2.68 -7.75
CA GLU A 79 -17.36 -4.06 -8.13
C GLU A 79 -17.85 -4.18 -9.58
N ALA A 80 -18.45 -3.11 -10.12
CA ALA A 80 -18.95 -3.07 -11.49
C ALA A 80 -17.88 -3.48 -12.52
N GLY A 81 -16.61 -3.13 -12.27
CA GLY A 81 -15.47 -3.50 -13.11
C GLY A 81 -15.24 -5.01 -13.24
N LEU A 82 -15.65 -5.82 -12.25
CA LEU A 82 -15.55 -7.29 -12.31
C LEU A 82 -16.41 -7.92 -13.44
N THR A 83 -17.39 -7.18 -13.96
CA THR A 83 -18.39 -7.71 -14.91
C THR A 83 -18.12 -7.36 -16.37
N SER A 84 -17.16 -6.49 -16.66
CA SER A 84 -16.93 -5.95 -18.01
C SER A 84 -15.45 -5.76 -18.30
N VAL A 85 -14.96 -6.38 -19.38
CA VAL A 85 -13.54 -6.24 -19.81
C VAL A 85 -13.18 -4.80 -20.18
N GLY A 86 -14.16 -3.96 -20.55
CA GLY A 86 -13.93 -2.55 -20.91
C GLY A 86 -14.02 -1.57 -19.74
N ASP A 87 -14.52 -2.04 -18.58
CA ASP A 87 -14.54 -1.28 -17.33
C ASP A 87 -13.39 -1.81 -16.47
N THR A 88 -12.49 -0.93 -16.05
CA THR A 88 -11.33 -1.30 -15.21
C THR A 88 -11.41 -0.68 -13.81
N SER A 89 -12.62 -0.27 -13.40
CA SER A 89 -12.88 0.41 -12.12
C SER A 89 -12.68 -0.48 -10.88
N GLU A 90 -12.54 -1.79 -11.07
CA GLU A 90 -12.09 -2.76 -10.08
C GLU A 90 -10.60 -2.60 -9.74
N THR A 91 -9.86 -1.79 -10.51
CA THR A 91 -8.43 -1.50 -10.30
C THR A 91 -8.19 -0.02 -10.01
N ASN A 92 -7.34 0.27 -9.01
CA ASN A 92 -6.85 1.62 -8.75
C ASN A 92 -5.41 1.59 -8.21
N THR A 93 -4.70 2.71 -8.32
CA THR A 93 -3.32 2.86 -7.85
C THR A 93 -3.24 3.75 -6.62
N GLY A 94 -2.20 3.57 -5.81
CA GLY A 94 -1.94 4.43 -4.66
C GLY A 94 -0.48 4.40 -4.23
N THR A 95 -0.21 5.06 -3.11
CA THR A 95 1.15 5.11 -2.55
C THR A 95 1.19 4.89 -1.04
N ILE A 96 2.34 4.43 -0.56
CA ILE A 96 2.63 4.27 0.87
C ILE A 96 3.93 5.02 1.16
N ALA A 97 3.88 5.98 2.08
CA ALA A 97 5.04 6.72 2.57
C ALA A 97 5.70 5.95 3.71
N ILE A 98 7.03 5.83 3.66
CA ILE A 98 7.82 5.17 4.69
C ILE A 98 9.02 6.04 5.12
N SER A 99 9.37 5.95 6.40
CA SER A 99 10.59 6.53 6.94
C SER A 99 11.14 5.70 8.10
N ALA A 100 12.46 5.59 8.19
CA ALA A 100 13.19 4.95 9.26
C ALA A 100 14.53 5.67 9.40
N ALA A 101 14.71 6.42 10.48
CA ALA A 101 15.91 7.24 10.69
C ALA A 101 17.19 6.39 10.77
N ASP A 102 17.10 5.23 11.44
CA ASP A 102 18.19 4.23 11.49
C ASP A 102 18.41 3.48 10.15
N GLY A 103 17.60 3.76 9.12
CA GLY A 103 17.61 3.06 7.84
C GLY A 103 16.53 1.97 7.76
N ILE A 104 15.92 1.83 6.58
CA ILE A 104 14.85 0.86 6.32
C ILE A 104 15.47 -0.54 6.24
N GLN A 105 15.03 -1.48 7.07
CA GLN A 105 15.43 -2.89 6.98
C GLN A 105 14.46 -3.68 6.11
N SER A 106 13.17 -3.63 6.46
CA SER A 106 12.11 -4.31 5.71
C SER A 106 10.74 -3.69 5.98
N ILE A 107 9.79 -4.01 5.12
CA ILE A 107 8.37 -3.78 5.37
C ILE A 107 7.61 -5.11 5.35
N SER A 108 6.39 -5.11 5.88
CA SER A 108 5.41 -6.16 5.63
C SER A 108 4.10 -5.54 5.14
N ILE A 109 3.51 -6.12 4.09
CA ILE A 109 2.20 -5.73 3.56
C ILE A 109 1.35 -6.99 3.48
N GLY A 110 0.21 -7.01 4.15
CA GLY A 110 -0.68 -8.18 4.18
C GLY A 110 0.01 -9.46 4.67
N GLY A 111 0.99 -9.33 5.57
CA GLY A 111 1.80 -10.44 6.06
C GLY A 111 2.95 -10.88 5.14
N THR A 112 3.11 -10.28 3.95
CA THR A 112 4.25 -10.54 3.06
C THR A 112 5.40 -9.61 3.40
N THR A 113 6.53 -10.17 3.86
CA THR A 113 7.75 -9.40 4.15
C THR A 113 8.51 -9.05 2.86
N VAL A 114 8.88 -7.79 2.71
CA VAL A 114 9.67 -7.25 1.61
C VAL A 114 10.93 -6.59 2.16
N SER A 115 12.09 -7.14 1.83
CA SER A 115 13.39 -6.59 2.22
C SER A 115 13.69 -5.27 1.48
N LEU A 116 14.62 -4.45 2.01
CA LEU A 116 15.08 -3.25 1.30
C LEU A 116 15.61 -3.55 -0.11
N ALA A 117 16.28 -4.69 -0.32
CA ALA A 117 16.77 -5.10 -1.64
C ALA A 117 15.61 -5.36 -2.62
N GLN A 118 14.54 -6.01 -2.16
CA GLN A 118 13.34 -6.23 -2.96
C GLN A 118 12.60 -4.92 -3.23
N LEU A 119 12.48 -4.03 -2.23
CA LEU A 119 11.91 -2.68 -2.41
C LEU A 119 12.62 -1.94 -3.54
N ASN A 120 13.95 -1.86 -3.49
CA ASN A 120 14.76 -1.21 -4.52
C ASN A 120 14.61 -1.84 -5.92
N ASN A 121 14.14 -3.08 -6.00
CA ASN A 121 13.97 -3.81 -7.26
C ASN A 121 12.52 -3.89 -7.76
N LEU A 122 11.54 -3.27 -7.07
CA LEU A 122 10.12 -3.36 -7.44
C LEU A 122 9.82 -2.92 -8.87
N GLY A 123 10.56 -1.94 -9.40
CA GLY A 123 10.38 -1.49 -10.79
C GLY A 123 10.78 -2.53 -11.85
N ALA A 124 11.60 -3.52 -11.49
CA ALA A 124 11.99 -4.62 -12.37
C ALA A 124 11.30 -5.94 -12.00
N THR A 125 10.97 -6.14 -10.72
CA THR A 125 10.30 -7.34 -10.21
C THR A 125 9.20 -6.92 -9.24
N PRO A 126 8.00 -6.62 -9.76
CA PRO A 126 6.83 -6.33 -8.94
C PRO A 126 6.50 -7.51 -8.01
N ILE A 127 5.89 -7.20 -6.87
CA ILE A 127 5.47 -8.20 -5.87
C ILE A 127 3.96 -8.12 -5.72
N THR A 128 3.26 -9.24 -5.97
CA THR A 128 1.81 -9.36 -5.83
C THR A 128 1.44 -10.08 -4.53
N ILE A 129 0.46 -9.54 -3.82
CA ILE A 129 0.02 -9.97 -2.49
C ILE A 129 -1.50 -10.12 -2.54
N ASN A 130 -2.00 -11.31 -2.21
CA ASN A 130 -3.43 -11.58 -2.14
C ASN A 130 -3.97 -11.15 -0.76
N THR A 131 -5.03 -10.34 -0.75
CA THR A 131 -5.67 -9.81 0.47
C THR A 131 -6.86 -10.64 0.94
N GLY A 132 -7.29 -11.62 0.13
CA GLY A 132 -8.52 -12.40 0.27
C GLY A 132 -9.68 -11.82 -0.53
N LYS A 133 -9.69 -10.51 -0.78
CA LYS A 133 -10.71 -9.82 -1.61
C LYS A 133 -10.17 -9.41 -2.98
N GLY A 134 -8.89 -9.01 -3.01
CA GLY A 134 -8.19 -8.57 -4.21
C GLY A 134 -6.70 -8.92 -4.17
N GLU A 135 -5.97 -8.27 -5.07
CA GLU A 135 -4.52 -8.36 -5.18
C GLU A 135 -3.89 -6.97 -5.12
N ILE A 136 -2.93 -6.78 -4.22
CA ILE A 136 -2.02 -5.64 -4.22
C ILE A 136 -0.76 -6.03 -4.98
N THR A 137 -0.44 -5.30 -6.04
CA THR A 137 0.85 -5.39 -6.71
C THR A 137 1.69 -4.16 -6.37
N LEU A 138 2.81 -4.36 -5.69
CA LEU A 138 3.83 -3.35 -5.46
C LEU A 138 4.62 -3.16 -6.75
N ILE A 139 4.57 -1.97 -7.34
CA ILE A 139 5.07 -1.69 -8.69
C ILE A 139 6.31 -0.79 -8.71
N GLY A 140 6.64 -0.15 -7.59
CA GLY A 140 7.82 0.71 -7.52
C GLY A 140 8.15 1.20 -6.12
N TYR A 141 9.39 1.64 -5.96
CA TYR A 141 9.89 2.32 -4.76
C TYR A 141 10.81 3.47 -5.19
N SER A 142 10.54 4.66 -4.67
CA SER A 142 11.38 5.84 -4.86
C SER A 142 11.97 6.25 -3.52
N SER A 143 13.28 6.08 -3.36
CA SER A 143 14.01 6.54 -2.17
C SER A 143 14.11 8.07 -2.18
N SER A 144 13.72 8.70 -1.07
CA SER A 144 13.74 10.16 -0.91
C SER A 144 14.98 10.63 -0.13
N SER A 145 15.52 9.80 0.76
CA SER A 145 16.73 10.09 1.53
C SER A 145 17.49 8.82 1.86
N SER A 146 18.80 8.93 2.03
CA SER A 146 19.67 7.84 2.46
C SER A 146 20.83 8.34 3.32
N VAL A 147 21.36 7.44 4.15
CA VAL A 147 22.55 7.64 4.98
C VAL A 147 23.43 6.41 4.79
N GLY A 148 24.72 6.60 4.46
CA GLY A 148 25.62 5.46 4.19
C GLY A 148 25.14 4.54 3.06
N GLY A 149 24.35 5.05 2.11
CA GLY A 149 23.76 4.26 1.03
C GLY A 149 22.54 3.42 1.42
N VAL A 150 22.09 3.48 2.68
CA VAL A 150 20.86 2.84 3.16
C VAL A 150 19.72 3.85 3.11
N SER A 151 18.62 3.51 2.45
CA SER A 151 17.45 4.39 2.37
C SER A 151 16.83 4.61 3.76
N THR A 152 16.55 5.86 4.09
CA THR A 152 15.92 6.28 5.36
C THR A 152 14.51 6.81 5.16
N SER A 153 14.11 7.13 3.93
CA SER A 153 12.71 7.43 3.59
C SER A 153 12.41 7.19 2.12
N GLY A 154 11.15 7.04 1.77
CA GLY A 154 10.73 6.92 0.38
C GLY A 154 9.24 6.65 0.22
N ILE A 155 8.83 6.52 -1.03
CA ILE A 155 7.45 6.26 -1.44
C ILE A 155 7.38 4.94 -2.19
N ILE A 156 6.49 4.05 -1.76
CA ILE A 156 6.14 2.81 -2.47
C ILE A 156 4.91 3.12 -3.33
N SER A 157 4.93 2.71 -4.59
CA SER A 157 3.77 2.76 -5.50
C SER A 157 3.16 1.36 -5.62
N TYR A 158 1.83 1.28 -5.58
CA TYR A 158 1.09 0.03 -5.72
C TYR A 158 -0.10 0.18 -6.67
N SER A 159 -0.56 -0.96 -7.20
CA SER A 159 -1.88 -1.14 -7.83
C SER A 159 -2.67 -2.14 -7.00
N TYR A 160 -3.92 -1.84 -6.69
CA TYR A 160 -4.88 -2.78 -6.12
C TYR A 160 -5.89 -3.15 -7.19
N THR A 161 -6.16 -4.44 -7.35
CA THR A 161 -7.23 -4.96 -8.21
C THR A 161 -8.15 -5.84 -7.37
N LEU A 162 -9.44 -5.50 -7.31
CA LEU A 162 -10.45 -6.38 -6.74
C LEU A 162 -10.58 -7.61 -7.64
N THR A 163 -10.56 -8.81 -7.07
CA THR A 163 -10.58 -10.06 -7.85
C THR A 163 -11.82 -10.92 -7.59
N ALA A 164 -12.62 -10.55 -6.60
CA ALA A 164 -13.83 -11.28 -6.23
C ALA A 164 -14.95 -10.32 -5.84
N ALA A 165 -16.18 -10.67 -6.22
CA ALA A 165 -17.37 -9.97 -5.78
C ALA A 165 -17.51 -10.07 -4.25
N GLN A 166 -18.01 -9.01 -3.64
CA GLN A 166 -18.27 -8.89 -2.22
C GLN A 166 -19.75 -9.13 -1.96
N ASN A 167 -20.05 -10.05 -1.05
CA ASN A 167 -21.42 -10.29 -0.63
C ASN A 167 -21.77 -9.33 0.52
N THR A 168 -22.35 -8.17 0.20
CA THR A 168 -22.75 -7.17 1.20
C THR A 168 -24.22 -6.74 1.07
N PRO A 169 -25.20 -7.63 1.38
CA PRO A 169 -26.61 -7.35 1.15
C PRO A 169 -27.10 -6.08 1.85
N GLY A 170 -27.58 -5.12 1.06
CA GLY A 170 -28.14 -3.84 1.55
C GLY A 170 -27.10 -2.81 1.98
N ALA A 171 -25.80 -3.07 1.83
CA ALA A 171 -24.76 -2.06 1.90
C ALA A 171 -24.62 -1.38 0.53
N THR A 172 -23.97 -0.21 0.50
CA THR A 172 -23.56 0.45 -0.75
C THR A 172 -22.05 0.39 -0.95
N GLU A 173 -21.32 -0.10 0.05
CA GLU A 173 -19.88 -0.24 0.04
C GLU A 173 -19.42 -1.28 1.08
N SER A 174 -18.22 -1.79 0.86
CA SER A 174 -17.47 -2.60 1.82
C SER A 174 -16.01 -2.13 1.87
N THR A 175 -15.20 -2.73 2.75
CA THR A 175 -13.77 -2.40 2.85
C THR A 175 -12.89 -3.63 2.79
N ASP A 176 -11.68 -3.46 2.26
CA ASP A 176 -10.56 -4.39 2.43
C ASP A 176 -9.45 -3.70 3.24
N ILE A 177 -9.04 -4.30 4.36
CA ILE A 177 -8.06 -3.71 5.28
C ILE A 177 -6.81 -4.57 5.28
N VAL A 178 -5.72 -3.98 4.79
CA VAL A 178 -4.41 -4.61 4.68
C VAL A 178 -3.48 -4.08 5.75
N SER A 179 -2.92 -4.98 6.55
CA SER A 179 -1.96 -4.65 7.59
C SER A 179 -0.61 -4.23 6.98
N LEU A 180 -0.04 -3.16 7.52
CA LEU A 180 1.27 -2.66 7.16
C LEU A 180 2.20 -2.71 8.38
N SER A 181 3.46 -3.04 8.16
CA SER A 181 4.51 -2.82 9.15
C SER A 181 5.83 -2.45 8.51
N ILE A 182 6.67 -1.77 9.29
CA ILE A 182 8.04 -1.41 8.93
C ILE A 182 8.96 -1.79 10.07
N GLN A 183 10.14 -2.28 9.72
CA GLN A 183 11.25 -2.48 10.64
C GLN A 183 12.47 -1.70 10.14
N ASP A 184 13.12 -0.99 11.04
CA ASP A 184 14.37 -0.29 10.77
C ASP A 184 15.60 -1.16 11.08
N ALA A 185 16.79 -0.69 10.68
CA ALA A 185 18.04 -1.41 10.90
C ALA A 185 18.45 -1.47 12.38
N GLY A 186 17.89 -0.59 13.22
CA GLY A 186 18.04 -0.61 14.68
C GLY A 186 17.13 -1.62 15.38
N GLY A 187 16.28 -2.34 14.63
CA GLY A 187 15.35 -3.35 15.13
C GLY A 187 14.02 -2.78 15.64
N SER A 188 13.84 -1.46 15.63
CA SER A 188 12.59 -0.80 15.96
C SER A 188 11.55 -1.03 14.86
N SER A 189 10.28 -1.06 15.25
CA SER A 189 9.18 -1.33 14.33
C SER A 189 7.98 -0.44 14.60
N ASN A 190 7.18 -0.25 13.56
CA ASN A 190 5.90 0.44 13.65
C ASN A 190 4.91 -0.19 12.66
N THR A 191 3.62 0.07 12.88
CA THR A 191 2.53 -0.51 12.08
C THR A 191 1.63 0.56 11.50
N GLY A 192 0.87 0.17 10.49
CA GLY A 192 -0.17 0.97 9.85
C GLY A 192 -1.19 0.07 9.17
N SER A 193 -2.10 0.69 8.41
CA SER A 193 -3.05 -0.02 7.58
C SER A 193 -3.20 0.69 6.24
N LEU A 194 -3.54 -0.08 5.21
CA LEU A 194 -4.11 0.41 3.96
C LEU A 194 -5.55 -0.10 3.92
N THR A 195 -6.52 0.80 3.84
CA THR A 195 -7.93 0.51 3.70
C THR A 195 -8.37 0.85 2.29
N ILE A 196 -8.92 -0.14 1.58
CA ILE A 196 -9.52 0.01 0.26
C ILE A 196 -11.03 0.07 0.45
N GLN A 197 -11.67 1.12 -0.05
CA GLN A 197 -13.11 1.16 -0.20
C GLN A 197 -13.52 0.43 -1.48
N ILE A 198 -14.49 -0.45 -1.35
CA ILE A 198 -15.08 -1.20 -2.45
C ILE A 198 -16.52 -0.73 -2.58
N ILE A 199 -16.82 -0.01 -3.65
CA ILE A 199 -18.18 0.44 -3.95
C ILE A 199 -18.94 -0.72 -4.56
N ASP A 200 -20.02 -1.09 -3.87
CA ASP A 200 -20.92 -2.17 -4.27
C ASP A 200 -21.67 -1.77 -5.53
N ASP A 201 -21.92 -2.73 -6.41
CA ASP A 201 -22.64 -2.49 -7.65
C ASP A 201 -24.11 -2.91 -7.52
N ILE A 202 -25.01 -2.14 -8.16
CA ILE A 202 -26.45 -2.44 -8.08
C ILE A 202 -26.94 -3.15 -9.34
N PRO A 203 -27.90 -4.08 -9.22
CA PRO A 203 -28.61 -4.63 -10.35
C PRO A 203 -29.39 -3.56 -11.10
N THR A 204 -29.58 -3.75 -12.40
CA THR A 204 -30.38 -2.89 -13.26
C THR A 204 -31.36 -3.74 -14.06
N ALA A 205 -32.66 -3.51 -13.84
CA ALA A 205 -33.74 -4.11 -14.60
C ALA A 205 -34.26 -3.15 -15.67
N ASN A 206 -34.60 -3.68 -16.83
CA ASN A 206 -35.14 -2.97 -17.97
C ASN A 206 -36.58 -3.41 -18.22
N ASN A 207 -37.36 -2.52 -18.83
CA ASN A 207 -38.74 -2.86 -19.18
C ASN A 207 -38.77 -3.67 -20.47
N ASP A 208 -39.38 -4.85 -20.40
CA ASP A 208 -39.72 -5.65 -21.58
C ASP A 208 -41.14 -5.34 -22.06
N THR A 209 -41.37 -5.55 -23.35
CA THR A 209 -42.73 -5.44 -23.92
C THR A 209 -42.99 -6.57 -24.89
N ASN A 210 -44.21 -7.10 -24.88
CA ASN A 210 -44.65 -8.06 -25.88
C ASN A 210 -46.15 -7.90 -26.13
N SER A 211 -46.63 -8.37 -27.28
CA SER A 211 -48.03 -8.26 -27.67
C SER A 211 -48.47 -9.46 -28.48
N VAL A 212 -49.69 -9.93 -28.22
CA VAL A 212 -50.35 -11.01 -28.96
C VAL A 212 -51.79 -10.58 -29.27
N THR A 213 -52.31 -11.00 -30.42
CA THR A 213 -53.73 -10.80 -30.77
C THR A 213 -54.60 -11.82 -30.04
N GLU A 214 -55.91 -11.55 -29.91
CA GLU A 214 -56.85 -12.47 -29.22
C GLU A 214 -56.86 -13.88 -29.80
N ASP A 215 -56.66 -14.00 -31.11
CA ASP A 215 -56.56 -15.26 -31.85
C ASP A 215 -55.10 -15.62 -32.23
N GLY A 216 -54.14 -14.97 -31.58
CA GLY A 216 -52.72 -15.13 -31.88
C GLY A 216 -52.15 -16.45 -31.35
N VAL A 217 -50.98 -16.83 -31.89
CA VAL A 217 -50.19 -17.92 -31.32
C VAL A 217 -49.57 -17.45 -30.00
N ALA A 218 -49.43 -18.36 -29.04
CA ALA A 218 -48.73 -18.08 -27.79
C ALA A 218 -47.35 -17.44 -28.05
N ILE A 219 -47.02 -16.43 -27.26
CA ILE A 219 -45.74 -15.73 -27.30
C ILE A 219 -44.85 -16.21 -26.15
N ASN A 220 -43.55 -16.17 -26.38
CA ASN A 220 -42.51 -16.42 -25.39
C ASN A 220 -41.63 -15.17 -25.28
N GLY A 221 -41.01 -14.99 -24.12
CA GLY A 221 -40.08 -13.88 -23.85
C GLY A 221 -39.26 -14.18 -22.61
N ASN A 222 -38.31 -13.30 -22.31
CA ASN A 222 -37.44 -13.40 -21.14
C ASN A 222 -37.18 -12.00 -20.58
N VAL A 223 -37.51 -11.80 -19.31
CA VAL A 223 -37.37 -10.50 -18.61
C VAL A 223 -35.96 -10.23 -18.07
N TYR A 224 -35.02 -11.11 -18.34
CA TYR A 224 -33.65 -11.03 -17.83
C TYR A 224 -32.63 -11.07 -18.95
N ALA A 225 -32.72 -12.09 -19.81
CA ALA A 225 -31.82 -12.24 -20.95
C ALA A 225 -32.49 -11.71 -22.21
N ALA A 226 -31.73 -11.00 -23.04
CA ALA A 226 -32.17 -10.75 -24.41
C ALA A 226 -32.29 -12.07 -25.19
N GLY A 227 -33.24 -12.12 -26.14
CA GLY A 227 -33.39 -13.31 -26.99
C GLY A 227 -34.64 -13.34 -27.84
N SER A 228 -35.69 -12.61 -27.45
CA SER A 228 -36.96 -12.50 -28.19
C SER A 228 -37.28 -11.05 -28.52
N ALA A 229 -38.30 -10.86 -29.37
CA ALA A 229 -38.76 -9.52 -29.73
C ALA A 229 -39.32 -8.79 -28.50
N GLY A 230 -38.73 -7.64 -28.19
CA GLY A 230 -39.13 -6.79 -27.06
C GLY A 230 -38.49 -7.14 -25.72
N ASP A 231 -37.63 -8.16 -25.67
CA ASP A 231 -36.77 -8.47 -24.53
C ASP A 231 -35.58 -7.49 -24.50
N VAL A 232 -35.28 -6.91 -23.33
CA VAL A 232 -34.11 -6.05 -23.09
C VAL A 232 -33.27 -6.70 -21.98
N ALA A 233 -31.98 -6.89 -22.22
CA ALA A 233 -31.12 -7.57 -21.25
C ALA A 233 -30.90 -6.75 -19.98
N ASP A 234 -31.08 -7.41 -18.84
CA ASP A 234 -30.80 -6.89 -17.50
C ASP A 234 -29.37 -7.15 -17.06
N ARG A 235 -28.94 -6.43 -16.01
CA ARG A 235 -27.64 -6.61 -15.37
C ARG A 235 -27.82 -6.96 -13.90
N GLN A 236 -27.28 -8.09 -13.44
CA GLN A 236 -27.30 -8.47 -12.02
C GLN A 236 -26.28 -7.69 -11.18
N GLY A 237 -25.14 -7.35 -11.77
CA GLY A 237 -23.97 -6.87 -11.03
C GLY A 237 -22.92 -7.96 -10.86
N ALA A 238 -21.91 -7.71 -10.03
CA ALA A 238 -20.77 -8.60 -9.84
C ALA A 238 -21.11 -9.83 -8.98
N ASP A 239 -22.05 -9.70 -8.05
CA ASP A 239 -22.49 -10.72 -7.10
C ASP A 239 -23.58 -11.66 -7.68
N SER A 240 -23.40 -12.10 -8.93
CA SER A 240 -24.43 -12.81 -9.71
C SER A 240 -25.06 -14.02 -8.99
N THR A 241 -26.36 -14.21 -9.24
CA THR A 241 -27.16 -15.33 -8.75
C THR A 241 -27.84 -16.07 -9.90
N ALA A 242 -27.95 -17.39 -9.80
CA ALA A 242 -28.55 -18.23 -10.82
C ALA A 242 -30.06 -17.97 -11.01
N THR A 243 -30.73 -17.38 -10.01
CA THR A 243 -32.17 -17.10 -10.02
C THR A 243 -32.44 -15.64 -9.61
N PRO A 244 -32.18 -14.66 -10.48
CA PRO A 244 -32.24 -13.23 -10.12
C PRO A 244 -33.65 -12.68 -9.97
N ILE A 245 -34.64 -13.29 -10.63
CA ILE A 245 -36.00 -12.77 -10.67
C ILE A 245 -36.75 -13.20 -9.41
N THR A 246 -37.17 -12.24 -8.62
CA THR A 246 -37.96 -12.43 -7.40
C THR A 246 -39.14 -11.44 -7.36
N GLY A 247 -40.19 -11.73 -6.58
CA GLY A 247 -41.28 -10.77 -6.35
C GLY A 247 -42.25 -10.56 -7.52
N ILE A 248 -42.62 -11.63 -8.25
CA ILE A 248 -43.60 -11.55 -9.35
C ILE A 248 -44.98 -11.13 -8.79
N SER A 249 -45.51 -10.01 -9.29
CA SER A 249 -46.85 -9.52 -8.96
C SER A 249 -47.64 -9.27 -10.24
N MET A 250 -48.86 -9.79 -10.31
CA MET A 250 -49.81 -9.44 -11.36
C MET A 250 -50.77 -8.39 -10.82
N VAL A 251 -50.90 -7.27 -11.53
CA VAL A 251 -52.01 -6.32 -11.32
C VAL A 251 -53.07 -6.66 -12.38
N PRO A 252 -54.19 -7.32 -12.02
CA PRO A 252 -55.23 -7.62 -12.99
C PRO A 252 -55.84 -6.29 -13.44
N THR A 253 -55.87 -6.05 -14.75
CA THR A 253 -56.67 -4.97 -15.30
C THR A 253 -58.14 -5.36 -15.11
N MET A 254 -58.93 -4.54 -14.42
CA MET A 254 -60.37 -4.77 -14.32
C MET A 254 -60.98 -4.79 -15.72
N ALA A 255 -61.60 -5.91 -16.09
CA ALA A 255 -62.36 -6.03 -17.33
C ALA A 255 -63.45 -4.94 -17.37
N ARG A 256 -63.52 -4.20 -18.49
CA ARG A 256 -64.66 -3.33 -18.83
C ARG A 256 -65.79 -4.15 -19.41
#